data_AF-A0A841PT36-F1
#
_entry.id   AF-A0A841PT36-F1
#
_cell.length_a   1.000
_cell.length_b   1.000
_cell.length_c   1.000
_cell.angle_alpha   90.00
_cell.angle_beta   90.00
_cell.angle_gamma   90.00
#
_symmetry.space_group_name_H-M   'P 1'
#
loop_
_entity.id
_entity.type
_entity.pdbx_description
1 polymer ?
#
loop_
_entity_poly.entity_id
_entity_poly.type
_entity_poly.pdbx_seq_one_letter_code
_entity_poly.pdbx_strand_id
1 'polypeptide(L)'
;MKVKALRNFTDLKENKRRVENEVFEVTEERFKEINGADYGELVEDVSESTDGDNGENGENENFPKHTGGGWYELSNGEKIKGKDEAEAAEKALEK
;
A
#
# COMPACT_ATOMS: atom_id res chain seq x y z
N MET A 1 11.76 -14.22 -10.83
CA MET A 1 10.46 -13.63 -11.24
C MET A 1 9.90 -12.86 -10.07
N LYS A 2 9.17 -11.77 -10.33
CA LYS A 2 8.46 -11.03 -9.29
C LYS A 2 7.06 -11.58 -9.16
N VAL A 3 6.61 -11.75 -7.92
CA VAL A 3 5.29 -12.28 -7.63
C VAL A 3 4.60 -11.42 -6.60
N LYS A 4 3.28 -11.37 -6.65
CA LYS A 4 2.44 -10.64 -5.70
C LYS A 4 1.65 -11.62 -4.85
N ALA A 5 1.69 -11.45 -3.54
CA ALA A 5 0.89 -12.25 -2.63
C ALA A 5 -0.61 -11.92 -2.77
N LEU A 6 -1.43 -12.93 -3.07
CA LEU A 6 -2.88 -12.78 -3.21
C LEU A 6 -3.61 -12.73 -1.87
N ARG A 7 -2.95 -13.17 -0.80
CA ARG A 7 -3.48 -13.18 0.57
C ARG A 7 -2.34 -13.23 1.57
N ASN A 8 -2.64 -12.99 2.84
CA ASN A 8 -1.65 -13.18 3.89
C ASN A 8 -1.31 -14.67 4.07
N PHE A 9 -0.02 -14.97 4.16
CA PHE A 9 0.47 -16.31 4.48
C PHE A 9 1.83 -16.26 5.17
N THR A 10 2.19 -17.34 5.84
CA THR A 10 3.50 -17.48 6.47
C THR A 10 4.40 -18.27 5.54
N ASP A 11 5.44 -17.62 5.03
CA ASP A 11 6.50 -18.29 4.30
C ASP A 11 7.38 -19.05 5.30
N LEU A 12 7.26 -20.38 5.32
CA LEU A 12 8.03 -21.23 6.23
C LEU A 12 9.53 -21.29 5.88
N LYS A 13 9.90 -20.99 4.63
CA LYS A 13 11.29 -21.04 4.16
C LYS A 13 12.09 -19.84 4.68
N GLU A 14 11.49 -18.66 4.63
CA GLU A 14 12.07 -17.40 5.09
C GLU A 14 11.63 -17.01 6.51
N ASN A 15 10.76 -17.82 7.13
CA ASN A 15 10.10 -17.51 8.41
C ASN A 15 9.45 -16.12 8.41
N LYS A 16 8.94 -15.70 7.25
CA LYS A 16 8.41 -14.35 7.03
C LYS A 16 6.91 -14.41 6.82
N ARG A 17 6.17 -13.57 7.52
CA ARG A 17 4.76 -13.34 7.23
C ARG A 17 4.65 -12.41 6.02
N ARG A 18 4.13 -12.93 4.91
CA ARG A 18 3.83 -12.17 3.69
C ARG A 18 2.43 -11.58 3.82
N VAL A 19 2.30 -10.30 3.49
CA VAL A 19 0.99 -9.62 3.51
C VAL A 19 0.35 -9.63 2.12
N GLU A 20 -0.97 -9.50 2.08
CA GLU A 20 -1.71 -9.38 0.82
C GLU A 20 -1.19 -8.17 0.03
N ASN A 21 -1.10 -8.33 -1.30
CA ASN A 21 -0.51 -7.38 -2.25
C ASN A 21 1.00 -7.13 -2.09
N GLU A 22 1.71 -7.85 -1.20
CA GLU A 22 3.17 -7.75 -1.10
C GLU A 22 3.83 -8.32 -2.36
N VAL A 23 4.67 -7.51 -3.01
CA VAL A 23 5.48 -7.93 -4.15
C VAL A 23 6.86 -8.38 -3.69
N PHE A 24 7.30 -9.54 -4.16
CA PHE A 24 8.61 -10.08 -3.82
C PHE A 24 9.21 -10.95 -4.91
N GLU A 25 10.51 -11.18 -4.82
CA GLU A 25 11.26 -11.95 -5.80
C GLU A 25 11.34 -13.43 -5.39
N VAL A 26 11.01 -14.31 -6.34
CA VAL A 26 11.11 -15.75 -6.18
C VAL A 26 11.66 -16.41 -7.45
N THR A 27 12.08 -17.66 -7.32
CA THR A 27 12.38 -18.54 -8.46
C THR A 27 11.10 -19.19 -8.99
N GLU A 28 11.10 -19.66 -10.24
CA GLU A 28 9.95 -20.35 -10.83
C GLU A 28 9.56 -21.63 -10.06
N GLU A 29 10.55 -22.36 -9.55
CA GLU A 29 10.34 -23.52 -8.68
C GLU A 29 9.61 -23.12 -7.41
N ARG A 30 10.00 -22.00 -6.79
CA ARG A 30 9.37 -21.50 -5.57
C ARG A 30 7.94 -21.00 -5.83
N PHE A 31 7.69 -20.37 -6.97
CA PHE A 31 6.34 -19.96 -7.38
C PHE A 31 5.39 -21.15 -7.46
N LYS A 32 5.81 -22.25 -8.12
CA LYS A 32 5.02 -23.49 -8.21
C LYS A 32 4.85 -24.15 -6.84
N GLU A 33 5.86 -24.12 -5.99
CA GLU A 33 5.77 -24.66 -4.61
C GLU A 33 4.75 -23.89 -3.77
N ILE A 34 4.77 -22.56 -3.84
CA ILE A 34 3.84 -21.70 -3.09
C ILE A 34 2.40 -21.92 -3.57
N ASN A 35 2.16 -21.98 -4.88
CA ASN A 35 0.81 -22.19 -5.44
C ASN A 35 0.32 -23.64 -5.42
N GLY A 36 1.22 -24.61 -5.23
CA GLY A 36 0.89 -26.04 -5.17
C GLY A 36 0.29 -26.51 -3.85
N ALA A 37 0.13 -25.61 -2.87
CA ALA A 37 -0.48 -25.95 -1.59
C ALA A 37 -2.00 -26.19 -1.75
N ASP A 38 -2.57 -27.04 -0.89
CA ASP A 38 -4.01 -27.39 -0.87
C ASP A 38 -4.94 -26.17 -0.69
N TYR A 39 -4.37 -25.03 -0.31
CA TYR A 39 -5.07 -23.77 -0.11
C TYR A 39 -5.38 -23.03 -1.41
N GLY A 40 -4.85 -23.47 -2.56
CA GLY A 40 -4.97 -22.80 -3.86
C GLY A 40 -3.88 -21.75 -4.10
N GLU A 41 -4.07 -20.90 -5.11
CA GLU A 41 -3.09 -19.89 -5.52
C GLU A 41 -2.83 -18.89 -4.38
N LEU A 42 -1.56 -18.72 -4.02
CA LEU A 42 -1.09 -17.83 -2.95
C LEU A 42 -0.34 -16.63 -3.51
N VAL A 43 0.28 -16.79 -4.67
CA VAL A 43 1.05 -15.75 -5.34
C VAL A 43 0.73 -15.71 -6.83
N GLU A 44 0.77 -14.52 -7.40
CA GLU A 44 0.53 -14.24 -8.82
C GLU A 44 1.85 -13.79 -9.47
N ASP A 45 2.09 -14.17 -10.73
CA ASP A 45 3.20 -13.62 -11.52
C ASP A 45 2.95 -12.14 -11.83
N VAL A 46 3.90 -11.28 -11.46
CA VAL A 46 3.89 -9.84 -11.78
C VAL A 46 5.12 -9.53 -12.62
N SER A 47 5.34 -10.32 -13.67
CA SER A 47 6.58 -10.22 -14.45
C SER A 47 6.67 -8.93 -15.27
N GLU A 48 5.59 -8.42 -15.86
CA GLU A 48 5.60 -7.08 -16.50
C GLU A 48 4.19 -6.65 -16.94
N SER A 49 3.33 -6.29 -16.00
CA SER A 49 2.12 -5.52 -16.29
C SER A 49 2.00 -4.46 -15.23
N THR A 50 2.32 -3.22 -15.61
CA THR A 50 2.05 -2.04 -14.80
C THR A 50 0.56 -1.94 -14.47
N ASP A 51 0.28 -1.31 -13.31
CA ASP A 51 -1.01 -0.89 -12.75
C ASP A 51 -1.66 -1.84 -11.72
N GLY A 52 -1.47 -1.51 -10.43
CA GLY A 52 -2.27 -2.10 -9.34
C GLY A 52 -1.75 -1.94 -7.91
N ASP A 53 -1.46 -0.71 -7.48
CA ASP A 53 -1.57 -0.17 -6.11
C ASP A 53 -0.83 -0.91 -4.96
N ASN A 54 0.34 -0.39 -4.55
CA ASN A 54 0.62 -0.07 -3.14
C ASN A 54 1.91 0.76 -3.03
N GLY A 55 1.75 2.07 -2.89
CA GLY A 55 2.79 2.98 -2.44
C GLY A 55 3.31 3.95 -3.49
N GLU A 56 2.48 4.93 -3.87
CA GLU A 56 2.84 6.31 -4.26
C GLU A 56 1.52 7.01 -4.63
N ASN A 57 0.85 7.69 -3.68
CA ASN A 57 0.91 9.15 -3.54
C ASN A 57 0.93 9.92 -4.89
N GLY A 58 0.06 9.53 -5.82
CA GLY A 58 -0.20 10.24 -7.06
C GLY A 58 -1.35 11.25 -6.89
N GLU A 59 -0.97 12.51 -6.69
CA GLU A 59 -1.57 13.69 -7.36
C GLU A 59 -3.10 13.85 -7.33
N ASN A 60 -3.71 13.48 -6.21
CA ASN A 60 -4.95 14.11 -5.76
C ASN A 60 -4.92 14.13 -4.23
N GLU A 61 -3.87 14.76 -3.70
CA GLU A 61 -3.69 14.94 -2.26
C GLU A 61 -4.86 15.80 -1.77
N ASN A 62 -5.95 15.15 -1.35
CA ASN A 62 -7.12 15.83 -0.81
C ASN A 62 -6.77 16.35 0.58
N PHE A 63 -6.11 17.49 0.60
CA PHE A 63 -5.86 18.25 1.80
C PHE A 63 -7.21 18.74 2.38
N PRO A 64 -7.32 18.88 3.70
CA PRO A 64 -6.28 18.63 4.70
C PRO A 64 -6.11 17.14 5.06
N LYS A 65 -4.87 16.65 5.12
CA LYS A 65 -4.51 15.25 5.44
C LYS A 65 -4.54 14.98 6.93
N HIS A 66 -5.35 14.03 7.39
CA HIS A 66 -5.39 13.65 8.81
C HIS A 66 -4.11 12.91 9.23
N THR A 67 -3.32 13.49 10.14
CA THR A 67 -2.05 12.95 10.64
C THR A 67 -2.18 12.22 11.99
N GLY A 68 -3.38 12.19 12.57
CA GLY A 68 -3.68 11.52 13.85
C GLY A 68 -3.72 12.49 15.04
N GLY A 69 -4.39 12.09 16.14
CA GLY A 69 -4.53 12.94 17.33
C GLY A 69 -5.36 14.23 17.13
N GLY A 70 -6.19 14.25 16.08
CA GLY A 70 -6.95 15.44 15.67
C GLY A 70 -6.11 16.48 14.93
N TRP A 71 -4.91 16.12 14.46
CA TRP A 71 -4.07 16.97 13.63
C TRP A 71 -4.28 16.70 12.16
N TYR A 72 -4.19 17.76 11.37
CA TYR A 72 -4.43 17.79 9.95
C TYR A 72 -3.32 18.59 9.27
N GLU A 73 -2.74 18.09 8.19
CA GLU A 73 -1.70 18.73 7.39
C GLU A 73 -2.33 19.36 6.14
N LEU A 74 -2.00 20.61 5.83
CA LEU A 74 -2.52 21.39 4.70
C LEU A 74 -1.64 21.24 3.45
N SER A 75 -2.09 21.75 2.30
CA SER A 75 -1.33 21.74 1.04
C SER A 75 -0.02 22.51 1.11
N ASN A 76 0.08 23.49 2.02
CA ASN A 76 1.31 24.23 2.28
C ASN A 76 2.27 23.55 3.28
N GLY A 77 1.92 22.37 3.81
CA GLY A 77 2.69 21.64 4.81
C GLY A 77 2.47 22.07 6.27
N GLU A 78 1.61 23.05 6.54
CA GLU A 78 1.25 23.43 7.93
C GLU A 78 0.35 22.37 8.58
N LYS A 79 0.44 22.26 9.92
CA LYS A 79 -0.39 21.34 10.70
C LYS A 79 -1.32 22.09 11.63
N ILE A 80 -2.61 21.83 11.48
CA ILE A 80 -3.68 22.44 12.27
C ILE A 80 -4.40 21.36 13.08
N LYS A 81 -4.81 21.71 14.30
CA LYS A 81 -5.59 20.82 15.16
C LYS A 81 -7.07 21.12 14.97
N GLY A 82 -7.86 20.10 14.66
CA GLY A 82 -9.29 20.23 14.41
C GLY A 82 -9.61 20.19 12.92
N LYS A 83 -10.66 19.43 12.58
CA LYS A 83 -11.10 19.20 11.21
C LYS A 83 -11.58 20.48 10.54
N ASP A 84 -12.49 21.21 11.21
CA ASP A 84 -13.06 22.46 10.70
C ASP A 84 -12.01 23.54 10.45
N GLU A 85 -11.05 23.71 11.36
CA GLU A 85 -9.96 24.69 11.17
C GLU A 85 -9.06 24.31 9.99
N ALA A 86 -8.78 23.02 9.81
CA ALA A 86 -7.98 22.55 8.70
C ALA A 86 -8.70 22.70 7.34
N GLU A 87 -10.01 22.42 7.28
CA GLU A 87 -10.82 22.62 6.08
C GLU A 87 -10.92 24.11 5.70
N ALA A 88 -11.07 24.99 6.69
CA ALA A 88 -11.12 26.43 6.47
C ALA A 88 -9.77 27.00 6.00
N ALA A 89 -8.66 26.53 6.58
CA ALA A 89 -7.33 26.94 6.20
C ALA A 89 -6.94 26.43 4.80
N GLU A 90 -7.28 25.19 4.48
CA GLU A 90 -7.04 24.63 3.13
C GLU A 90 -7.78 25.42 2.06
N LYS A 91 -9.08 25.69 2.27
CA LYS A 91 -9.88 26.51 1.36
C LYS A 91 -9.36 27.95 1.21
N ALA A 92 -8.62 28.45 2.19
CA ALA A 92 -7.97 29.76 2.10
C ALA A 92 -6.69 29.72 1.27
N LEU A 93 -6.01 28.58 1.18
CA LEU A 93 -4.83 28.35 0.35
C LEU A 93 -5.19 28.06 -1.12
N GLU A 94 -6.39 27.51 -1.38
CA GLU A 94 -6.93 27.29 -2.73
C GLU A 94 -7.42 28.57 -3.46
N LYS A 95 -7.28 29.75 -2.85
CA LYS A 95 -7.71 31.05 -3.43
C LYS A 95 -6.60 31.78 -4.15
#